data_AF-A0A8H3GGG7-F1
#
_entry.id   AF-A0A8H3GGG7-F1
#
_cell.length_a   1.000
_cell.length_b   1.000
_cell.length_c   1.000
_cell.angle_alpha   90.00
_cell.angle_beta   90.00
_cell.angle_gamma   90.00
#
_symmetry.space_group_name_H-M   'P 1'
#
loop_
_entity.id
_entity.type
_entity.pdbx_description
1 polymer ?
#
loop_
_entity_poly.entity_id
_entity_poly.type
_entity_poly.pdbx_seq_one_letter_code
_entity_poly.pdbx_strand_id
1 'polypeptide(L)'
;ALVELVKAGKIAMFHQSWVPGHGSTDYEQYYAAQPGEVYRVTKYQKSYEPYVIMRRDGPPWCDERFVGYGGNKAACLFSIYLSGIDFYVFPDDFLIHQSHPYAEEARKNERKINKQVYDDFRKELCTEQIAESLRINTLHTNDMDNLRVECMKTPGVPEVVLEHLFKVEIEKKGQFVDLIKAIH
;
A
#
# COMPACT_ATOMS: atom_id res chain seq x y z
N ALA A 1 -26.84 4.56 -16.52
CA ALA A 1 -27.81 4.35 -15.41
C ALA A 1 -27.22 4.72 -14.05
N LEU A 2 -26.06 4.17 -13.65
CA LEU A 2 -25.40 4.48 -12.37
C LEU A 2 -25.00 5.97 -12.24
N VAL A 3 -24.29 6.52 -13.24
CA VAL A 3 -23.83 7.92 -13.26
C VAL A 3 -24.99 8.92 -13.11
N GLU A 4 -26.15 8.62 -13.69
CA GLU A 4 -27.34 9.46 -13.54
C GLU A 4 -27.89 9.46 -12.11
N LEU A 5 -27.78 8.34 -11.39
CA LEU A 5 -28.13 8.29 -9.96
C LEU A 5 -27.15 9.09 -9.10
N VAL A 6 -25.85 9.11 -9.46
CA VAL A 6 -24.84 9.95 -8.81
C VAL A 6 -25.14 11.43 -9.04
N LYS A 7 -25.39 11.83 -10.30
CA LYS A 7 -25.77 13.22 -10.64
C LYS A 7 -27.06 13.67 -9.94
N ALA A 8 -28.00 12.76 -9.77
CA ALA A 8 -29.24 13.00 -9.03
C ALA A 8 -29.06 12.97 -7.49
N GLY A 9 -27.84 12.73 -6.99
CA GLY A 9 -27.54 12.67 -5.55
C GLY A 9 -28.17 11.49 -4.81
N LYS A 10 -28.61 10.45 -5.52
CA LYS A 10 -29.26 9.27 -4.93
C LYS A 10 -28.27 8.24 -4.38
N ILE A 11 -27.08 8.20 -4.99
CA ILE A 11 -25.97 7.37 -4.57
C ILE A 11 -24.69 8.21 -4.64
N ALA A 12 -23.67 7.81 -3.91
CA ALA A 12 -22.37 8.45 -3.93
C ALA A 12 -21.26 7.42 -3.78
N MET A 13 -20.03 7.85 -3.99
CA MET A 13 -18.85 7.05 -3.66
C MET A 13 -18.90 6.62 -2.19
N PHE A 14 -18.55 5.36 -1.94
CA PHE A 14 -18.52 4.82 -0.58
C PHE A 14 -17.52 5.60 0.29
N HIS A 15 -17.93 5.91 1.53
CA HIS A 15 -17.14 6.72 2.47
C HIS A 15 -16.67 8.06 1.88
N GLN A 16 -17.51 8.75 1.08
CA GLN A 16 -17.18 10.05 0.46
C GLN A 16 -16.57 11.09 1.45
N SER A 17 -16.97 11.08 2.72
CA SER A 17 -16.45 11.98 3.75
C SER A 17 -15.08 11.57 4.33
N TRP A 18 -14.63 10.34 4.08
CA TRP A 18 -13.35 9.81 4.54
C TRP A 18 -12.47 9.43 3.35
N VAL A 19 -11.86 10.47 2.77
CA VAL A 19 -10.99 10.40 1.60
C VAL A 19 -9.86 9.36 1.72
N PRO A 20 -9.18 9.15 2.88
CA PRO A 20 -8.10 8.16 2.98
C PRO A 20 -8.49 6.71 2.61
N GLY A 21 -9.76 6.34 2.73
CA GLY A 21 -10.21 4.99 2.37
C GLY A 21 -10.24 4.72 0.86
N HIS A 22 -10.63 5.72 0.07
CA HIS A 22 -11.00 5.50 -1.34
C HIS A 22 -10.44 6.54 -2.31
N GLY A 23 -9.80 7.60 -1.82
CA GLY A 23 -9.24 8.70 -2.60
C GLY A 23 -8.10 8.35 -3.56
N SER A 24 -7.48 7.17 -3.45
CA SER A 24 -6.56 6.69 -4.50
C SER A 24 -7.28 6.28 -5.80
N THR A 25 -8.58 5.98 -5.74
CA THR A 25 -9.40 5.80 -6.93
C THR A 25 -9.72 7.16 -7.52
N ASP A 26 -9.34 7.38 -8.78
CA ASP A 26 -9.69 8.60 -9.51
C ASP A 26 -11.17 8.55 -9.92
N TYR A 27 -12.05 9.13 -9.11
CA TYR A 27 -13.48 9.12 -9.39
C TYR A 27 -13.88 10.06 -10.53
N GLU A 28 -13.08 11.07 -10.85
CA GLU A 28 -13.34 11.92 -12.03
C GLU A 28 -13.17 11.09 -13.31
N GLN A 29 -12.08 10.33 -13.38
CA GLN A 29 -11.86 9.36 -14.45
C GLN A 29 -12.91 8.24 -14.43
N TYR A 30 -13.27 7.71 -13.25
CA TYR A 30 -14.31 6.68 -13.12
C TYR A 30 -15.64 7.08 -13.76
N TYR A 31 -16.12 8.31 -13.51
CA TYR A 31 -17.41 8.76 -14.06
C TYR A 31 -17.34 9.14 -15.55
N ALA A 32 -16.14 9.41 -16.07
CA ALA A 32 -15.91 9.80 -17.47
C ALA A 32 -15.50 8.63 -18.38
N ALA A 33 -15.09 7.51 -17.80
CA ALA A 33 -14.61 6.34 -18.51
C ALA A 33 -15.64 5.80 -19.51
N GLN A 34 -15.16 5.38 -20.67
CA GLN A 34 -15.97 4.68 -21.66
C GLN A 34 -16.13 3.20 -21.30
N PRO A 35 -17.18 2.52 -21.78
CA PRO A 35 -17.35 1.10 -21.55
C PRO A 35 -16.12 0.29 -21.99
N GLY A 36 -15.63 -0.57 -21.09
CA GLY A 36 -14.44 -1.40 -21.25
C GLY A 36 -13.12 -0.72 -20.87
N GLU A 37 -13.12 0.57 -20.55
CA GLU A 37 -11.89 1.26 -20.13
C GLU A 37 -11.50 0.86 -18.71
N VAL A 38 -10.24 0.44 -18.54
CA VAL A 38 -9.65 0.13 -17.23
C VAL A 38 -8.46 1.05 -17.03
N TYR A 39 -8.29 1.60 -15.84
CA TYR A 39 -7.17 2.49 -15.55
C TYR A 39 -6.42 2.11 -14.28
N ARG A 40 -5.11 2.37 -14.26
CA ARG A 40 -4.24 2.08 -13.12
C ARG A 40 -4.41 3.14 -12.04
N VAL A 41 -4.42 2.70 -10.78
CA VAL A 41 -4.26 3.59 -9.63
C VAL A 41 -2.81 4.09 -9.59
N THR A 42 -2.62 5.40 -9.76
CA THR A 42 -1.27 6.00 -9.88
C THR A 42 -0.72 6.56 -8.57
N LYS A 43 -1.59 6.78 -7.57
CA LYS A 43 -1.22 7.35 -6.27
C LYS A 43 -1.79 6.51 -5.15
N TYR A 44 -0.98 5.61 -4.59
CA TYR A 44 -1.35 4.90 -3.37
C TYR A 44 -1.36 5.85 -2.17
N GLN A 45 -2.32 5.66 -1.27
CA GLN A 45 -2.45 6.46 -0.05
C GLN A 45 -2.59 5.59 1.19
N LYS A 46 -2.22 6.14 2.34
CA LYS A 46 -2.43 5.49 3.63
C LYS A 46 -3.92 5.24 3.86
N SER A 47 -4.24 4.01 4.26
CA SER A 47 -5.59 3.52 4.51
C SER A 47 -6.44 3.21 3.28
N TYR A 48 -5.86 3.14 2.07
CA TYR A 48 -6.60 2.74 0.88
C TYR A 48 -7.19 1.34 1.03
N GLU A 49 -8.51 1.23 0.90
CA GLU A 49 -9.26 0.00 1.17
C GLU A 49 -10.41 -0.29 0.17
N PRO A 50 -10.16 -0.28 -1.15
CA PRO A 50 -11.15 -0.65 -2.17
C PRO A 50 -11.57 -2.11 -2.07
N TYR A 51 -12.72 -2.46 -2.65
CA TYR A 51 -13.01 -3.86 -2.95
C TYR A 51 -12.23 -4.25 -4.21
N VAL A 52 -11.57 -5.40 -4.15
CA VAL A 52 -10.65 -5.86 -5.20
C VAL A 52 -10.94 -7.31 -5.55
N ILE A 53 -10.67 -7.66 -6.80
CA ILE A 53 -10.61 -9.03 -7.28
C ILE A 53 -9.15 -9.30 -7.58
N MET A 54 -8.62 -10.40 -7.03
CA MET A 54 -7.23 -10.78 -7.23
C MET A 54 -7.12 -12.27 -7.52
N ARG A 55 -6.02 -12.67 -8.16
CA ARG A 55 -5.68 -14.08 -8.32
C ARG A 55 -5.52 -14.72 -6.94
N ARG A 56 -5.87 -16.00 -6.85
CA ARG A 56 -5.66 -16.79 -5.62
C ARG A 56 -4.17 -16.92 -5.30
N ASP A 57 -3.36 -17.18 -6.31
CA ASP A 57 -1.92 -17.36 -6.18
C ASP A 57 -1.20 -16.08 -6.61
N GLY A 58 -0.18 -15.66 -5.84
CA GLY A 58 0.66 -14.50 -6.12
C GLY A 58 0.66 -13.47 -4.99
N PRO A 59 -0.49 -12.86 -4.64
CA PRO A 59 -0.56 -11.90 -3.54
C PRO A 59 -0.16 -12.54 -2.19
N PRO A 60 0.52 -11.80 -1.30
CA PRO A 60 0.77 -12.27 0.06
C PRO A 60 -0.54 -12.46 0.84
N TRP A 61 -0.50 -13.32 1.85
CA TRP A 61 -1.60 -13.48 2.80
C TRP A 61 -1.79 -12.19 3.63
N CYS A 62 -3.04 -11.89 3.97
CA CYS A 62 -3.35 -10.78 4.87
C CYS A 62 -2.81 -11.06 6.29
N ASP A 63 -2.31 -10.03 6.97
CA ASP A 63 -1.80 -10.18 8.32
C ASP A 63 -2.95 -10.40 9.33
N GLU A 64 -2.85 -11.46 10.13
CA GLU A 64 -3.89 -11.90 11.06
C GLU A 64 -3.90 -11.14 12.39
N ARG A 65 -2.92 -10.24 12.64
CA ARG A 65 -2.83 -9.47 13.90
C ARG A 65 -3.99 -8.49 14.09
N PHE A 66 -4.67 -8.12 13.02
CA PHE A 66 -5.81 -7.22 13.06
C PHE A 66 -7.07 -7.98 13.46
N VAL A 67 -7.48 -7.81 14.71
CA VAL A 67 -8.70 -8.41 15.27
C VAL A 67 -9.78 -7.35 15.43
N GLY A 68 -11.03 -7.71 15.14
CA GLY A 68 -12.15 -6.77 15.22
C GLY A 68 -12.13 -5.72 14.12
N TYR A 69 -12.68 -4.54 14.42
CA TYR A 69 -12.92 -3.52 13.42
C TYR A 69 -11.73 -2.58 13.19
N GLY A 70 -11.36 -2.41 11.92
CA GLY A 70 -10.56 -1.30 11.40
C GLY A 70 -9.12 -1.67 11.07
N GLY A 71 -8.58 -1.10 9.99
CA GLY A 71 -7.18 -1.29 9.59
C GLY A 71 -6.86 -2.61 8.87
N ASN A 72 -7.64 -3.67 9.07
CA ASN A 72 -7.37 -5.01 8.50
C ASN A 72 -7.31 -4.97 6.97
N LYS A 73 -8.31 -4.35 6.33
CA LYS A 73 -8.41 -4.28 4.86
C LYS A 73 -7.28 -3.42 4.27
N ALA A 74 -7.04 -2.25 4.85
CA ALA A 74 -5.93 -1.38 4.46
C ALA A 74 -4.55 -2.01 4.68
N ALA A 75 -4.37 -2.83 5.71
CA ALA A 75 -3.14 -3.58 5.97
C ALA A 75 -2.90 -4.64 4.90
N CYS A 76 -3.93 -5.42 4.58
CA CYS A 76 -3.82 -6.45 3.55
C CYS A 76 -3.52 -5.84 2.17
N LEU A 77 -4.24 -4.79 1.76
CA LEU A 77 -3.97 -4.16 0.46
C LEU A 77 -2.62 -3.44 0.43
N PHE A 78 -2.14 -2.96 1.57
CA PHE A 78 -0.80 -2.38 1.65
C PHE A 78 0.28 -3.44 1.39
N SER A 79 0.23 -4.61 2.05
CA SER A 79 1.24 -5.66 1.82
C SER A 79 1.22 -6.18 0.38
N ILE A 80 0.03 -6.30 -0.22
CA ILE A 80 -0.13 -6.67 -1.62
C ILE A 80 0.48 -5.62 -2.56
N TYR A 81 0.24 -4.33 -2.30
CA TYR A 81 0.80 -3.26 -3.11
C TYR A 81 2.33 -3.24 -3.07
N LEU A 82 2.91 -3.40 -1.87
CA LEU A 82 4.37 -3.42 -1.69
C LEU A 82 5.03 -4.65 -2.33
N SER A 83 4.29 -5.74 -2.56
CA SER A 83 4.82 -6.92 -3.27
C SER A 83 4.94 -6.72 -4.79
N GLY A 84 4.81 -5.49 -5.29
CA GLY A 84 4.91 -5.14 -6.71
C GLY A 84 3.60 -5.30 -7.49
N ILE A 85 2.47 -5.53 -6.81
CA ILE A 85 1.17 -5.66 -7.47
C ILE A 85 0.51 -4.29 -7.58
N ASP A 86 0.11 -3.94 -8.80
CA ASP A 86 -0.63 -2.71 -9.09
C ASP A 86 -2.14 -2.90 -9.04
N PHE A 87 -2.84 -1.87 -8.60
CA PHE A 87 -4.30 -1.84 -8.63
C PHE A 87 -4.82 -1.15 -9.88
N TYR A 88 -5.86 -1.74 -10.45
CA TYR A 88 -6.60 -1.24 -11.60
C TYR A 88 -8.07 -1.09 -11.25
N VAL A 89 -8.68 -0.02 -11.74
CA VAL A 89 -10.09 0.30 -11.53
C VAL A 89 -10.89 -0.12 -12.74
N PHE A 90 -11.99 -0.82 -12.49
CA PHE A 90 -12.98 -1.27 -13.47
C PHE A 90 -14.23 -0.40 -13.33
N PRO A 91 -14.45 0.61 -14.19
CA PRO A 91 -15.54 1.57 -14.06
C PRO A 91 -16.92 0.99 -14.36
N ASP A 92 -16.99 -0.04 -15.19
CA ASP A 92 -18.24 -0.75 -15.51
C ASP A 92 -18.73 -1.65 -14.36
N ASP A 93 -17.80 -2.06 -13.50
CA ASP A 93 -18.07 -2.95 -12.38
C ASP A 93 -18.22 -2.15 -11.09
N PHE A 94 -19.30 -2.39 -10.35
CA PHE A 94 -19.57 -1.68 -9.11
C PHE A 94 -20.28 -2.55 -8.09
N LEU A 95 -20.11 -2.17 -6.82
CA LEU A 95 -20.80 -2.74 -5.68
C LEU A 95 -21.60 -1.65 -5.00
N ILE A 96 -22.82 -1.96 -4.59
CA ILE A 96 -23.65 -1.06 -3.80
C ILE A 96 -23.53 -1.48 -2.34
N HIS A 97 -22.94 -0.60 -1.52
CA HIS A 97 -23.03 -0.70 -0.07
C HIS A 97 -24.31 0.01 0.38
N GLN A 98 -25.20 -0.74 1.04
CA GLN A 98 -26.38 -0.15 1.68
C GLN A 98 -25.99 0.38 3.05
N SER A 99 -26.18 1.69 3.26
CA SER A 99 -25.97 2.31 4.57
C SER A 99 -26.83 1.61 5.62
N HIS A 100 -26.17 1.24 6.72
CA HIS A 100 -26.78 0.64 7.89
C HIS A 100 -26.30 1.40 9.13
N PRO A 101 -27.05 1.33 10.26
CA PRO A 101 -26.58 1.91 11.50
C PRO A 101 -25.17 1.43 11.85
N TYR A 102 -24.29 2.37 12.20
CA TYR A 102 -22.94 2.06 12.63
C TYR A 102 -22.95 1.86 14.15
N ALA A 103 -22.56 0.67 14.61
CA ALA A 103 -22.36 0.41 16.03
C ALA A 103 -21.03 1.04 16.51
N GLU A 104 -20.95 2.37 16.48
CA GLU A 104 -19.71 3.13 16.76
C GLU A 104 -19.18 2.88 18.17
N GLU A 105 -20.05 2.95 19.19
CA GLU A 105 -19.66 2.79 20.60
C GLU A 105 -18.98 1.45 20.87
N ALA A 106 -19.50 0.35 20.32
CA ALA A 106 -18.93 -0.98 20.49
C ALA A 106 -17.56 -1.16 19.81
N ARG A 107 -17.27 -0.36 18.77
CA ARG A 107 -16.09 -0.51 17.90
C ARG A 107 -15.01 0.54 18.12
N LYS A 108 -15.26 1.53 18.98
CA LYS A 108 -14.36 2.67 19.22
C LYS A 108 -12.99 2.24 19.74
N ASN A 109 -12.97 1.30 20.68
CA ASN A 109 -11.72 0.78 21.25
C ASN A 109 -10.93 -0.03 20.22
N GLU A 110 -11.60 -0.90 19.47
CA GLU A 110 -11.00 -1.69 18.38
C GLU A 110 -10.37 -0.77 17.33
N ARG A 111 -11.10 0.25 16.85
CA ARG A 111 -10.58 1.26 15.92
C ARG A 111 -9.33 1.94 16.43
N LYS A 112 -9.33 2.35 17.71
CA LYS A 112 -8.21 3.06 18.32
C LYS A 112 -6.99 2.16 18.41
N ILE A 113 -7.16 0.91 18.85
CA ILE A 113 -6.09 -0.08 18.93
C ILE A 113 -5.56 -0.37 17.53
N ASN A 114 -6.43 -0.72 16.59
CA ASN A 114 -6.03 -1.11 15.24
C ASN A 114 -5.42 0.05 14.44
N LYS A 115 -5.72 1.31 14.77
CA LYS A 115 -5.00 2.46 14.20
C LYS A 115 -3.51 2.41 14.55
N GLN A 116 -3.18 2.14 15.80
CA GLN A 116 -1.78 2.01 16.24
C GLN A 116 -1.14 0.77 15.62
N VAL A 117 -1.83 -0.38 15.67
CA VAL A 117 -1.36 -1.62 15.04
C VAL A 117 -1.08 -1.42 13.55
N TYR A 118 -1.92 -0.67 12.84
CA TYR A 118 -1.71 -0.38 11.42
C TYR A 118 -0.48 0.49 11.17
N ASP A 119 -0.27 1.50 12.01
CA ASP A 119 0.87 2.40 11.88
C ASP A 119 2.19 1.67 12.15
N ASP A 120 2.21 0.80 13.17
CA ASP A 120 3.37 -0.04 13.50
C ASP A 120 3.63 -1.08 12.41
N PHE A 121 2.58 -1.79 11.96
CA PHE A 121 2.65 -2.78 10.87
C PHE A 121 3.26 -2.20 9.60
N ARG A 122 2.84 -0.98 9.20
CA ARG A 122 3.39 -0.34 8.00
C ARG A 122 4.88 -0.08 8.13
N LYS A 123 5.32 0.39 9.29
CA LYS A 123 6.73 0.70 9.55
C LYS A 123 7.57 -0.58 9.58
N GLU A 124 7.09 -1.60 10.28
CA GLU A 124 7.69 -2.93 10.36
C GLU A 124 7.87 -3.51 8.96
N LEU A 125 6.78 -3.66 8.20
CA LEU A 125 6.80 -4.25 6.87
C LEU A 125 7.72 -3.50 5.91
N CYS A 126 7.66 -2.16 5.91
CA CYS A 126 8.55 -1.35 5.09
C CYS A 126 10.02 -1.55 5.45
N THR A 127 10.34 -1.55 6.74
CA THR A 127 11.72 -1.72 7.21
C THR A 127 12.26 -3.09 6.82
N GLU A 128 11.46 -4.15 7.05
CA GLU A 128 11.83 -5.53 6.74
C GLU A 128 12.02 -5.74 5.23
N GLN A 129 11.07 -5.32 4.41
CA GLN A 129 11.15 -5.53 2.96
C GLN A 129 12.25 -4.70 2.30
N ILE A 130 12.51 -3.47 2.78
CA ILE A 130 13.65 -2.68 2.32
C ILE A 130 14.97 -3.32 2.72
N ALA A 131 15.13 -3.75 3.98
CA ALA A 131 16.34 -4.40 4.44
C ALA A 131 16.63 -5.69 3.66
N GLU A 132 15.60 -6.51 3.43
CA GLU A 132 15.73 -7.75 2.67
C GLU A 132 16.09 -7.48 1.20
N SER A 133 15.39 -6.56 0.52
CA SER A 133 15.67 -6.22 -0.88
C SER A 133 17.03 -5.57 -1.09
N LEU A 134 17.57 -4.87 -0.08
CA LEU A 134 18.97 -4.43 -0.07
C LEU A 134 19.93 -5.61 0.06
N ARG A 135 19.67 -6.54 1.00
CA ARG A 135 20.50 -7.72 1.24
C ARG A 135 20.64 -8.61 0.00
N ILE A 136 19.54 -8.80 -0.75
CA ILE A 136 19.55 -9.59 -1.99
C ILE A 136 19.78 -8.76 -3.25
N ASN A 137 20.07 -7.46 -3.09
CA ASN A 137 20.31 -6.51 -4.18
C ASN A 137 19.20 -6.49 -5.25
N THR A 138 17.93 -6.49 -4.84
CA THR A 138 16.77 -6.37 -5.72
C THR A 138 16.06 -5.03 -5.58
N LEU A 139 16.40 -4.20 -4.59
CA LEU A 139 15.70 -2.94 -4.31
C LEU A 139 15.65 -2.01 -5.53
N HIS A 140 16.60 -2.10 -6.47
CA HIS A 140 16.65 -1.26 -7.67
C HIS A 140 15.75 -1.74 -8.83
N THR A 141 15.20 -2.95 -8.76
CA THR A 141 14.38 -3.56 -9.82
C THR A 141 13.01 -2.88 -9.95
N ASN A 142 12.39 -2.94 -11.13
CA ASN A 142 11.07 -2.33 -11.35
C ASN A 142 9.97 -2.94 -10.46
N ASP A 143 10.08 -4.24 -10.14
CA ASP A 143 9.12 -4.93 -9.26
C ASP A 143 9.07 -4.32 -7.85
N MET A 144 10.15 -3.65 -7.43
CA MET A 144 10.26 -2.96 -6.14
C MET A 144 9.87 -1.48 -6.21
N ASP A 145 9.31 -0.98 -7.32
CA ASP A 145 8.88 0.42 -7.47
C ASP A 145 7.90 0.84 -6.37
N ASN A 146 6.85 0.04 -6.16
CA ASN A 146 5.83 0.30 -5.15
C ASN A 146 6.44 0.35 -3.74
N LEU A 147 7.35 -0.59 -3.45
CA LEU A 147 8.10 -0.64 -2.20
C LEU A 147 8.93 0.64 -2.01
N ARG A 148 9.75 1.02 -2.99
CA ARG A 148 10.59 2.22 -2.92
C ARG A 148 9.76 3.48 -2.73
N VAL A 149 8.73 3.68 -3.55
CA VAL A 149 7.94 4.91 -3.55
C VAL A 149 7.17 5.06 -2.24
N GLU A 150 6.52 4.01 -1.74
CA GLU A 150 5.69 4.12 -0.55
C GLU A 150 6.50 4.06 0.75
N CYS A 151 7.50 3.18 0.84
CA CYS A 151 8.23 3.01 2.09
C CYS A 151 9.21 4.14 2.38
N MET A 152 9.72 4.84 1.36
CA MET A 152 10.54 6.04 1.57
C MET A 152 9.77 7.21 2.19
N LYS A 153 8.43 7.17 2.20
CA LYS A 153 7.58 8.14 2.91
C LYS A 153 7.47 7.83 4.42
N THR A 154 7.97 6.68 4.87
CA THR A 154 7.81 6.19 6.24
C THR A 154 9.02 6.56 7.10
N PRO A 155 8.85 7.24 8.26
CA PRO A 155 9.96 7.61 9.13
C PRO A 155 10.79 6.41 9.60
N GLY A 156 12.12 6.52 9.55
CA GLY A 156 13.06 5.46 9.92
C GLY A 156 13.51 4.59 8.74
N VAL A 157 12.74 4.52 7.65
CA VAL A 157 13.11 3.74 6.46
C VAL A 157 14.27 4.38 5.68
N PRO A 158 14.28 5.70 5.40
CA PRO A 158 15.41 6.34 4.74
C PRO A 158 16.75 6.13 5.47
N GLU A 159 16.72 6.14 6.79
CA GLU A 159 17.90 5.91 7.65
C GLU A 159 18.47 4.50 7.44
N VAL A 160 17.62 3.47 7.39
CA VAL A 160 18.03 2.08 7.12
C VAL A 160 18.71 1.96 5.75
N VAL A 161 18.19 2.64 4.73
CA VAL A 161 18.80 2.65 3.39
C VAL A 161 20.17 3.33 3.43
N LEU A 162 20.28 4.48 4.08
CA LEU A 162 21.55 5.21 4.21
C LEU A 162 22.60 4.37 4.96
N GLU A 163 22.24 3.75 6.08
CA GLU A 163 23.13 2.87 6.84
C GLU A 163 23.66 1.71 6.00
N HIS A 164 22.81 1.10 5.17
CA HIS A 164 23.24 0.03 4.26
C HIS A 164 24.23 0.55 3.21
N LEU A 165 23.95 1.70 2.58
CA LEU A 165 24.84 2.29 1.57
C LEU A 165 26.22 2.62 2.16
N PHE A 166 26.28 3.17 3.38
CA PHE A 166 27.54 3.44 4.06
C PHE A 166 28.34 2.16 4.35
N LYS A 167 27.69 1.08 4.80
CA LYS A 167 28.35 -0.21 5.06
C LYS A 167 28.97 -0.78 3.78
N VAL A 168 28.24 -0.77 2.67
CA VAL A 168 28.72 -1.25 1.36
C VAL A 168 29.93 -0.43 0.89
N GLU A 169 29.92 0.90 1.07
CA GLU A 169 31.06 1.73 0.68
C GLU A 169 32.33 1.44 1.50
N ILE A 170 32.18 1.21 2.81
CA ILE A 170 33.29 0.85 3.70
C ILE A 170 33.87 -0.51 3.30
N GLU A 171 33.03 -1.51 3.05
CA GLU A 171 33.47 -2.85 2.62
C GLU A 171 34.25 -2.80 1.30
N LYS A 172 33.77 -2.03 0.31
CA LYS A 172 34.49 -1.82 -0.97
C LYS A 172 35.86 -1.18 -0.76
N LYS A 173 35.97 -0.17 0.11
CA LYS A 173 37.26 0.46 0.44
C LYS A 173 38.20 -0.53 1.12
N GLY A 174 37.70 -1.36 2.03
CA GLY A 174 38.47 -2.43 2.67
C GLY A 174 39.04 -3.43 1.65
N GLN A 175 38.18 -3.97 0.78
CA GLN A 175 38.59 -4.90 -0.28
C GLN A 175 39.64 -4.29 -1.22
N PHE A 176 39.52 -3.01 -1.55
CA PHE A 176 40.51 -2.31 -2.39
C PHE A 176 41.87 -2.18 -1.69
N VAL A 177 41.88 -1.86 -0.39
CA VAL A 177 43.12 -1.80 0.41
C VAL A 177 43.79 -3.17 0.51
N ASP A 178 43.02 -4.23 0.72
CA ASP A 178 43.56 -5.60 0.79
C ASP A 178 44.10 -6.07 -0.57
N LEU A 179 43.48 -5.68 -1.68
CA LEU A 179 43.99 -5.94 -3.03
C LEU A 179 45.34 -5.25 -3.27
N ILE A 180 45.51 -3.99 -2.85
CA ILE A 180 46.79 -3.28 -2.96
C ILE A 180 47.89 -3.98 -2.15
N LYS A 181 47.56 -4.46 -0.94
CA LYS A 181 48.50 -5.22 -0.10
C LYS A 181 48.89 -6.57 -0.70
N ALA A 182 48.02 -7.22 -1.47
CA ALA A 182 48.30 -8.51 -2.10
C ALA A 182 49.20 -8.42 -3.35
N ILE A 183 49.38 -7.21 -3.91
CA ILE A 183 50.18 -6.95 -5.12
C ILE A 183 51.63 -6.52 -4.77
N HIS A 184 51.92 -6.26 -3.49
CA HIS A 184 53.26 -5.95 -2.97
C HIS A 184 53.82 -7.11 -2.14
#